data_AF-A0A936GMT8-F1
#
_entry.id   AF-A0A936GMT8-F1
#
_cell.length_a   1.000
_cell.length_b   1.000
_cell.length_c   1.000
_cell.angle_alpha   90.00
_cell.angle_beta   90.00
_cell.angle_gamma   90.00
#
_symmetry.space_group_name_H-M   'P 1'
#
loop_
_entity.id
_entity.type
_entity.pdbx_description
1 polymer ?
#
loop_
_entity_poly.entity_id
_entity_poly.type
_entity_poly.pdbx_seq_one_letter_code
_entity_poly.pdbx_strand_id
1 'polypeptide(L)'
;MIYRFHVDKTWKGTYKDSIDIETGSDSRLCGMEFEIGKIYVVYSKNGQTSYCRRNSLIDKTFDDLKLDYRFFTGFSINKLYGNR
;
A
#
# COMPACT_ATOMS: atom_id res chain seq x y z
N MET A 1 14.13 11.92 -0.02
CA MET A 1 13.35 12.32 -1.21
C MET A 1 11.87 12.19 -0.88
N ILE A 2 11.01 13.11 -1.34
CA ILE A 2 9.58 13.11 -1.02
C ILE A 2 8.77 13.02 -2.30
N TYR A 3 7.78 12.12 -2.31
CA TYR A 3 6.83 11.93 -3.40
C TYR A 3 5.40 12.15 -2.89
N ARG A 4 4.59 12.91 -3.63
CA ARG A 4 3.17 13.09 -3.32
C ARG A 4 2.34 12.14 -4.17
N PHE A 5 1.51 11.34 -3.52
CA PHE A 5 0.58 10.42 -4.16
C PHE A 5 -0.85 10.92 -4.04
N HIS A 6 -1.63 10.72 -5.10
CA HIS A 6 -3.08 10.58 -4.97
C HIS A 6 -3.38 9.16 -4.48
N VAL A 7 -4.32 9.02 -3.55
CA VAL A 7 -4.61 7.72 -2.94
C VAL A 7 -5.96 7.21 -3.43
N ASP A 8 -5.91 6.21 -4.31
CA ASP A 8 -7.10 5.54 -4.82
C ASP A 8 -7.74 4.62 -3.79
N LYS A 9 -6.91 3.91 -2.99
CA LYS A 9 -7.35 2.89 -2.04
C LYS A 9 -6.44 2.78 -0.83
N THR A 10 -7.01 2.49 0.34
CA THR A 10 -6.25 2.16 1.56
C THR A 10 -6.72 0.82 2.12
N TRP A 11 -5.82 -0.16 2.16
CA TRP A 11 -6.09 -1.47 2.77
C TRP A 11 -5.93 -1.48 4.28
N LYS A 12 -5.00 -0.67 4.80
CA LYS A 12 -4.71 -0.59 6.23
C LYS A 12 -4.28 0.81 6.62
N GLY A 13 -4.92 1.35 7.66
CA GLY A 13 -4.67 2.70 8.16
C GLY A 13 -5.81 3.66 7.80
N THR A 14 -5.58 4.95 8.00
CA THR A 14 -6.55 6.01 7.72
C THR A 14 -6.46 6.45 6.27
N TYR A 15 -7.60 6.49 5.59
CA TYR A 15 -7.70 7.03 4.23
C TYR A 15 -7.48 8.55 4.23
N LYS A 16 -6.79 9.03 3.19
CA LYS A 16 -6.62 10.45 2.84
C LYS A 16 -6.52 10.54 1.32
N ASP A 17 -7.13 11.54 0.69
CA ASP A 17 -7.11 11.71 -0.78
C ASP A 17 -5.69 11.86 -1.35
N SER A 18 -4.77 12.35 -0.54
CA SER A 18 -3.36 12.47 -0.89
C SER A 18 -2.45 12.19 0.30
N ILE A 19 -1.23 11.74 0.01
CA ILE A 19 -0.21 11.46 1.03
C ILE A 19 1.18 11.77 0.50
N ASP A 20 2.00 12.41 1.35
CA ASP A 20 3.43 12.59 1.10
C ASP A 20 4.20 11.40 1.68
N ILE A 21 5.01 10.77 0.84
CA ILE A 21 5.83 9.62 1.19
C ILE A 21 7.30 10.00 1.04
N GLU A 22 8.02 9.91 2.15
CA GLU A 22 9.47 10.10 2.20
C GLU A 22 10.21 8.77 2.04
N THR A 23 11.32 8.79 1.31
CA THR A 23 12.23 7.66 1.14
C THR A 23 13.69 8.10 1.04
N GLY A 24 14.63 7.16 1.17
CA GLY A 24 16.07 7.42 1.00
C GLY A 24 16.38 8.10 -0.33
N SER A 25 17.47 8.86 -0.41
CA SER A 25 17.82 9.62 -1.61
C SER A 25 18.39 8.76 -2.74
N ASP A 26 18.88 7.56 -2.43
CA ASP A 26 19.48 6.64 -3.40
C ASP A 26 19.36 5.19 -2.90
N SER A 27 19.69 4.23 -3.76
CA SER A 27 19.64 2.80 -3.43
C SER A 27 20.58 2.39 -2.29
N ARG A 28 21.71 3.08 -2.09
CA ARG A 28 22.66 2.82 -0.98
C ARG A 28 22.06 3.22 0.37
N LEU A 29 21.14 4.19 0.36
CA LEU A 29 20.35 4.62 1.51
C LEU A 29 18.94 4.00 1.54
N CYS A 30 18.74 2.87 0.84
CA CYS A 30 17.44 2.18 0.75
C CYS A 30 16.32 3.07 0.18
N GLY A 31 16.67 4.01 -0.70
CA GLY A 31 15.75 4.85 -1.43
C GLY A 31 14.93 4.06 -2.44
N MET A 32 13.63 4.36 -2.50
CA MET A 32 12.71 3.85 -3.50
C MET A 32 12.49 4.95 -4.55
N GLU A 33 12.59 4.61 -5.82
CA GLU A 33 12.23 5.52 -6.91
C GLU A 33 10.79 5.24 -7.38
N PHE A 34 10.02 6.31 -7.57
CA PHE A 34 8.66 6.25 -8.09
C PHE A 34 8.55 7.09 -9.35
N GLU A 35 7.88 6.56 -10.37
CA GLU A 35 7.67 7.23 -11.64
C GLU A 35 6.33 7.98 -11.64
N ILE A 36 6.31 9.20 -12.19
CA ILE A 36 5.08 9.99 -12.33
C ILE A 36 4.14 9.30 -13.34
N GLY A 37 2.84 9.29 -13.02
CA GLY A 37 1.81 8.69 -13.87
C GLY A 37 1.70 7.17 -13.76
N LYS A 38 2.45 6.56 -12.84
CA LYS A 38 2.38 5.13 -12.52
C LYS A 38 1.63 4.90 -11.21
N ILE A 39 1.02 3.72 -11.08
CA ILE A 39 0.24 3.32 -9.90
C ILE A 39 1.03 2.27 -9.12
N TYR A 40 1.12 2.45 -7.80
CA TYR A 40 1.91 1.61 -6.92
C TYR A 40 1.11 1.11 -5.72
N VAL A 41 1.40 -0.11 -5.29
CA VAL A 41 1.12 -0.56 -3.93
C VAL A 41 2.26 -0.07 -3.04
N VAL A 42 1.96 0.82 -2.10
CA VAL A 42 2.96 1.43 -1.21
C VAL A 42 2.74 0.98 0.22
N TYR A 43 3.79 0.42 0.82
CA TYR A 43 3.83 0.08 2.24
C TYR A 43 4.61 1.15 2.98
N SER A 44 3.94 1.99 3.76
CA SER A 44 4.60 3.05 4.54
C SER A 44 4.34 2.91 6.03
N LYS A 45 5.19 3.56 6.84
CA LYS A 45 4.97 3.77 8.28
C LYS A 45 5.41 5.19 8.61
N ASN A 46 4.55 5.95 9.29
CA ASN A 46 4.82 7.35 9.66
C ASN A 46 5.24 8.22 8.46
N GLY A 47 4.57 8.04 7.30
CA GLY A 47 4.89 8.78 6.08
C GLY A 47 6.18 8.36 5.38
N GLN A 48 6.87 7.31 5.85
CA GLN A 48 8.15 6.87 5.29
C GLN A 48 8.07 5.48 4.66
N THR A 49 8.82 5.29 3.58
CA THR A 49 9.02 4.01 2.90
C THR A 49 10.48 3.81 2.47
N SER A 50 10.83 2.59 2.05
CA SER A 50 12.17 2.24 1.58
C SER A 50 12.13 1.11 0.56
N TYR A 51 13.24 0.92 -0.16
CA TYR A 51 13.44 -0.17 -1.12
C TYR A 51 13.25 -1.56 -0.49
N CYS A 52 13.56 -1.72 0.80
CA CYS A 52 13.41 -3.00 1.51
C CYS A 52 11.94 -3.34 1.84
N ARG A 53 11.02 -2.41 1.64
CA ARG A 53 9.59 -2.67 1.80
C ARG A 53 9.04 -3.28 0.53
N ARG A 54 7.90 -3.95 0.65
CA ARG A 54 7.23 -4.64 -0.46
C ARG A 54 6.51 -3.68 -1.41
N ASN A 55 7.05 -2.47 -1.61
CA ASN A 55 6.47 -1.53 -2.57
C ASN A 55 6.57 -2.15 -3.97
N SER A 56 5.52 -1.99 -4.77
CA SER A 56 5.48 -2.62 -6.09
C SER A 56 4.64 -1.79 -7.06
N LEU A 57 5.08 -1.74 -8.31
CA LEU A 57 4.27 -1.19 -9.40
C LEU A 57 3.09 -2.12 -9.64
N ILE A 58 1.87 -1.58 -9.68
CA ILE A 58 0.65 -2.39 -9.71
C ILE A 58 0.64 -3.35 -10.91
N ASP A 59 1.08 -2.88 -12.09
CA ASP A 59 1.13 -3.67 -13.33
C ASP A 59 2.17 -4.81 -13.31
N LYS A 60 3.04 -4.86 -12.30
CA LYS A 60 4.11 -5.85 -12.16
C LYS A 60 3.94 -6.75 -10.94
N THR A 61 2.81 -6.66 -10.25
CA THR A 61 2.53 -7.44 -9.04
C THR A 61 1.08 -7.92 -8.99
N PHE A 62 0.79 -8.78 -8.02
CA PHE A 62 -0.57 -9.16 -7.62
C PHE A 62 -0.80 -8.83 -6.14
N ASP A 63 -0.02 -7.91 -5.57
CA ASP A 63 -0.12 -7.57 -4.15
C ASP A 63 -1.45 -6.87 -3.83
N ASP A 64 -2.01 -6.11 -4.76
CA ASP A 64 -3.35 -5.51 -4.66
C ASP A 64 -4.44 -6.59 -4.47
N LEU A 65 -4.43 -7.65 -5.29
CA LEU A 65 -5.36 -8.78 -5.17
C LEU A 65 -5.18 -9.53 -3.84
N LYS A 66 -3.93 -9.73 -3.40
CA LYS A 66 -3.62 -10.38 -2.13
C LYS A 66 -4.07 -9.54 -0.94
N LEU A 67 -3.90 -8.22 -1.02
CA LEU A 67 -4.36 -7.28 0.00
C LEU A 67 -5.88 -7.20 0.02
N ASP A 68 -6.53 -7.23 -1.15
CA ASP A 68 -7.99 -7.31 -1.27
C ASP A 68 -8.53 -8.55 -0.58
N TYR A 69 -7.97 -9.72 -0.90
CA TYR A 69 -8.31 -10.96 -0.21
C TYR A 69 -8.12 -10.80 1.31
N ARG A 70 -6.94 -10.35 1.75
CA ARG A 70 -6.61 -10.25 3.18
C ARG A 70 -7.52 -9.31 3.98
N PHE A 71 -7.85 -8.14 3.44
CA PHE A 71 -8.53 -7.09 4.20
C PHE A 71 -10.02 -6.98 3.89
N PHE A 72 -10.49 -7.46 2.74
CA PHE A 72 -11.89 -7.35 2.34
C PHE A 72 -12.63 -8.69 2.33
N THR A 73 -11.96 -9.83 2.12
CA THR A 73 -12.66 -11.15 2.13
C THR A 73 -12.74 -11.80 3.53
N GLY A 74 -12.18 -11.15 4.56
CA GLY A 74 -12.11 -11.68 5.92
C GLY A 74 -13.34 -11.49 6.83
N PHE A 75 -14.45 -10.91 6.38
CA PHE A 75 -15.65 -10.69 7.22
C PHE A 75 -16.96 -11.07 6.50
N SER A 76 -17.22 -12.37 6.32
CA SER A 76 -18.58 -12.94 6.19
C SER A 76 -18.68 -14.45 6.49
N ILE A 77 -17.86 -15.02 7.39
CA ILE A 77 -18.03 -16.44 7.80
C ILE A 77 -18.57 -16.60 9.23
N ASN A 78 -18.58 -15.55 10.06
CA ASN A 78 -19.05 -15.64 11.46
C ASN A 78 -20.45 -15.07 11.74
N LYS A 79 -21.38 -15.11 10.77
CA LYS A 79 -22.79 -14.71 11.02
C LYS A 79 -23.87 -15.67 10.51
N LEU A 80 -23.53 -16.93 10.20
CA LEU A 80 -24.50 -17.92 9.72
C LEU A 80 -24.67 -19.19 10.56
N TYR A 81 -24.05 -19.31 11.74
CA TYR A 81 -24.41 -20.37 12.69
C TYR A 81 -24.54 -19.82 14.11
N GLY A 82 -25.79 -19.51 14.48
CA GLY A 82 -26.14 -19.03 15.81
C GLY A 82 -27.62 -18.65 15.94
N ASN A 83 -28.51 -19.40 15.29
CA ASN A 83 -29.94 -19.44 15.62
C ASN A 83 -30.30 -20.91 15.83
N ARG A 84 -30.23 -21.37 17.08
CA ARG A 84 -31.19 -22.25 17.76
C ARG A 84 -30.75 -22.48 19.19
#